data_AF-A0A971BMC0-F1
#
_entry.id   AF-A0A971BMC0-F1
#
_cell.length_a   1.000
_cell.length_b   1.000
_cell.length_c   1.000
_cell.angle_alpha   90.00
_cell.angle_beta   90.00
_cell.angle_gamma   90.00
#
_symmetry.space_group_name_H-M   'P 1'
#
loop_
_entity.id
_entity.type
_entity.pdbx_description
1 polymer ?
#
loop_
_entity_poly.entity_id
_entity_poly.type
_entity_poly.pdbx_seq_one_letter_code
_entity_poly.pdbx_strand_id
1 'polypeptide(L)'
;MQLELRNILVKDVQFGEKSELKDGIVYVNRQELLNTIKDDRLARIEIDIVRPGDNVRICPVKDVLEPRVKVEGAGQVFPGLFGNAEMAGSGKTNVLKGMTILTVGKIVGFQEGIIDMSGPGADFTPFSKTINLVILGDKVEGLPQHEHEEAVRMAGLKATRYVSELARNAVPDQTMVFETKPLIEQINQYPGLPKIVYVYMLQTQGLMHDTYLYGLDVKKILPTFLYPTEVMDGAIISGNCVSACDKNTTYHHLNNPVIDDLFARHGKDLNFIGVVVTNENVTLLDKERSS
;
A
#
# COMPACT_ATOMS: atom_id res chain seq x y z
N MET A 1 15.70 1.38 -14.49
CA MET A 1 14.60 0.59 -13.90
C MET A 1 13.42 0.65 -14.85
N GLN A 2 12.86 -0.51 -15.18
CA GLN A 2 11.66 -0.62 -16.00
C GLN A 2 10.66 -1.51 -15.26
N LEU A 3 9.48 -0.99 -14.94
CA LEU A 3 8.42 -1.69 -14.24
C LEU A 3 7.19 -1.79 -15.13
N GLU A 4 6.65 -2.99 -15.28
CA GLU A 4 5.31 -3.22 -15.81
C GLU A 4 4.33 -3.46 -14.67
N LEU A 5 3.32 -2.58 -14.54
CA LEU A 5 2.14 -2.84 -13.72
C LEU A 5 1.06 -3.47 -14.59
N ARG A 6 0.74 -4.72 -14.30
CA ARG A 6 -0.14 -5.60 -15.08
C ARG A 6 -1.48 -5.73 -14.35
N ASN A 7 -2.42 -4.87 -14.69
CA ASN A 7 -3.73 -4.78 -14.06
C ASN A 7 -4.62 -5.96 -14.50
N ILE A 8 -5.11 -6.72 -13.53
CA ILE A 8 -6.22 -7.66 -13.65
C ILE A 8 -7.44 -7.00 -13.03
N LEU A 9 -8.50 -6.80 -13.81
CA LEU A 9 -9.72 -6.16 -13.36
C LEU A 9 -10.56 -7.14 -12.54
N VAL A 10 -10.71 -6.83 -11.25
CA VAL A 10 -11.56 -7.61 -10.34
C VAL A 10 -13.01 -7.16 -10.49
N LYS A 11 -13.87 -8.10 -10.87
CA LYS A 11 -15.31 -7.90 -11.03
C LYS A 11 -16.08 -8.15 -9.73
N ASP A 12 -15.62 -9.10 -8.93
CA ASP A 12 -16.21 -9.44 -7.63
C ASP A 12 -15.20 -10.17 -6.73
N VAL A 13 -15.48 -10.21 -5.44
CA VAL A 13 -14.77 -11.02 -4.44
C VAL A 13 -15.80 -11.86 -3.71
N GLN A 14 -15.53 -13.15 -3.53
CA GLN A 14 -16.47 -14.08 -2.89
C GLN A 14 -15.73 -15.03 -1.95
N PHE A 15 -16.42 -15.50 -0.91
CA PHE A 15 -15.94 -16.66 -0.16
C PHE A 15 -16.23 -17.94 -0.95
N GLY A 16 -15.29 -18.87 -0.96
CA GLY A 16 -15.41 -20.15 -1.66
C GLY A 16 -14.72 -21.30 -0.93
N GLU A 17 -14.87 -22.51 -1.45
CA GLU A 17 -14.23 -23.73 -0.89
C GLU A 17 -12.71 -23.75 -1.09
N LYS A 18 -12.19 -23.01 -2.07
CA LYS A 18 -10.76 -22.84 -2.34
C LYS A 18 -10.48 -21.41 -2.79
N SER A 19 -9.26 -20.95 -2.58
CA SER A 19 -8.84 -19.65 -3.09
C SER A 19 -8.37 -19.76 -4.53
N GLU A 20 -8.97 -18.98 -5.41
CA GLU A 20 -8.59 -18.91 -6.83
C GLU A 20 -9.07 -17.60 -7.47
N LEU A 21 -8.39 -17.18 -8.53
CA LEU A 21 -8.90 -16.15 -9.44
C LEU A 21 -9.51 -16.84 -10.65
N LYS A 22 -10.80 -16.62 -10.89
CA LYS A 22 -11.53 -17.23 -12.01
C LYS A 22 -12.54 -16.27 -12.61
N ASP A 23 -12.48 -16.09 -13.93
CA ASP A 23 -13.41 -15.24 -14.72
C ASP A 23 -13.51 -13.77 -14.24
N GLY A 24 -12.44 -13.27 -13.60
CA GLY A 24 -12.38 -11.94 -12.99
C GLY A 24 -12.95 -11.86 -11.56
N ILE A 25 -13.30 -13.01 -10.96
CA ILE A 25 -13.78 -13.12 -9.58
C ILE A 25 -12.65 -13.69 -8.71
N VAL A 26 -12.37 -13.04 -7.58
CA VAL A 26 -11.43 -13.53 -6.57
C VAL A 26 -12.21 -14.34 -5.54
N TYR A 27 -12.05 -15.66 -5.58
CA TYR A 27 -12.56 -16.55 -4.54
C TYR A 27 -11.53 -16.67 -3.43
N VAL A 28 -12.00 -16.53 -2.19
CA VAL A 28 -11.17 -16.61 -0.98
C VAL A 28 -11.71 -17.72 -0.08
N ASN A 29 -10.90 -18.74 0.19
CA ASN A 29 -11.19 -19.68 1.27
C ASN A 29 -10.99 -18.98 2.61
N ARG A 30 -12.09 -18.79 3.34
CA ARG A 30 -12.11 -18.07 4.61
C ARG A 30 -11.21 -18.72 5.66
N GLN A 31 -11.20 -20.05 5.75
CA GLN A 31 -10.43 -20.76 6.77
C GLN A 31 -8.93 -20.74 6.47
N GLU A 32 -8.54 -20.92 5.21
CA GLU A 32 -7.14 -20.79 4.79
C GLU A 32 -6.61 -19.38 5.05
N LEU A 33 -7.42 -18.35 4.76
CA LEU A 33 -7.04 -16.97 5.04
C LEU A 33 -6.90 -16.72 6.55
N LEU A 34 -7.87 -17.14 7.37
CA LEU A 34 -7.79 -17.04 8.84
C LEU A 34 -6.55 -17.73 9.40
N ASN A 35 -6.22 -18.93 8.89
CA ASN A 35 -5.02 -19.66 9.29
C ASN A 35 -3.74 -18.90 8.89
N THR A 36 -3.74 -18.29 7.70
CA THR A 36 -2.61 -17.52 7.16
C THR A 36 -2.31 -16.27 8.00
N ILE A 37 -3.35 -15.57 8.44
CA ILE A 37 -3.22 -14.30 9.18
C ILE A 37 -3.24 -14.47 10.69
N LYS A 38 -3.29 -15.70 11.19
CA LYS A 38 -3.27 -15.99 12.62
C LYS A 38 -2.09 -15.31 13.31
N ASP A 39 -2.36 -14.73 14.47
CA ASP A 39 -1.40 -14.11 15.37
C ASP A 39 -1.91 -14.29 16.80
N ASP A 40 -1.10 -14.84 17.70
CA ASP A 40 -1.53 -15.16 19.07
C ASP A 40 -1.81 -13.90 19.92
N ARG A 41 -1.39 -12.72 19.43
CA ARG A 41 -1.73 -11.41 20.02
C ARG A 41 -3.17 -10.98 19.71
N LEU A 42 -3.81 -11.58 18.72
CA LEU A 42 -5.19 -11.29 18.31
C LEU A 42 -6.13 -12.38 18.83
N ALA A 43 -6.96 -12.03 19.81
CA ALA A 43 -7.94 -12.95 20.40
C ALA A 43 -9.05 -13.32 19.40
N ARG A 44 -9.35 -12.42 18.46
CA ARG A 44 -10.38 -12.59 17.45
C ARG A 44 -9.94 -11.93 16.15
N ILE A 45 -10.16 -12.65 15.06
CA ILE A 45 -10.05 -12.12 13.70
C ILE A 45 -11.33 -12.44 12.95
N GLU A 46 -11.95 -11.42 12.37
CA GLU A 46 -13.11 -11.55 11.50
C GLU A 46 -12.77 -11.09 10.10
N ILE A 47 -13.41 -11.74 9.13
CA ILE A 47 -13.24 -11.44 7.71
C ILE A 47 -14.61 -11.31 7.08
N ASP A 48 -14.82 -10.19 6.39
CA ASP A 48 -16.02 -9.83 5.65
C ASP A 48 -15.67 -9.30 4.26
N ILE A 49 -16.65 -9.36 3.35
CA ILE A 49 -16.55 -8.77 2.01
C ILE A 49 -17.62 -7.68 1.90
N VAL A 50 -17.20 -6.46 1.56
CA VAL A 50 -18.09 -5.31 1.43
C VAL A 50 -17.92 -4.69 0.05
N ARG A 51 -19.03 -4.48 -0.66
CA ARG A 51 -19.08 -4.03 -2.05
C ARG A 51 -19.51 -2.58 -2.18
N PRO A 52 -19.17 -1.92 -3.31
CA PRO A 52 -19.73 -0.61 -3.63
C PRO A 52 -21.26 -0.63 -3.59
N GLY A 53 -21.86 0.32 -2.88
CA GLY A 53 -23.31 0.44 -2.74
C GLY A 53 -23.92 -0.32 -1.57
N ASP A 54 -23.15 -1.17 -0.87
CA ASP A 54 -23.65 -1.83 0.34
C ASP A 54 -24.04 -0.79 1.41
N ASN A 55 -25.14 -1.05 2.15
CA ASN A 55 -25.57 -0.21 3.26
C ASN A 55 -24.74 -0.50 4.52
N VAL A 56 -23.42 -0.29 4.41
CA VAL A 56 -22.42 -0.60 5.43
C VAL A 56 -21.47 0.57 5.59
N ARG A 57 -21.11 0.84 6.85
CA ARG A 57 -20.00 1.72 7.24
C ARG A 57 -18.87 0.87 7.80
N ILE A 58 -17.67 1.05 7.27
CA ILE A 58 -16.46 0.38 7.75
C ILE A 58 -15.69 1.35 8.66
N CYS A 59 -15.51 1.00 9.93
CA CYS A 59 -14.72 1.79 10.87
C CYS A 59 -14.26 0.97 12.09
N PRO A 60 -13.13 1.34 12.74
CA PRO A 60 -12.16 2.34 12.30
C PRO A 60 -11.06 1.73 11.42
N VAL A 61 -10.88 2.28 10.23
CA VAL A 61 -9.93 1.78 9.22
C VAL A 61 -8.50 2.18 9.57
N LYS A 62 -7.59 1.20 9.55
CA LYS A 62 -6.18 1.36 9.92
C LYS A 62 -5.27 1.41 8.71
N ASP A 63 -5.45 0.52 7.76
CA ASP A 63 -4.77 0.61 6.47
C ASP A 63 -5.65 0.07 5.35
N VAL A 64 -5.30 0.46 4.13
CA VAL A 64 -5.90 -0.02 2.90
C VAL A 64 -4.79 -0.50 2.00
N LEU A 65 -4.85 -1.75 1.55
CA LEU A 65 -3.82 -2.36 0.72
C LEU A 65 -4.40 -2.81 -0.62
N GLU A 66 -3.67 -2.53 -1.70
CA GLU A 66 -3.99 -3.08 -3.03
C GLU A 66 -3.20 -4.39 -3.22
N PRO A 67 -3.85 -5.53 -3.51
CA PRO A 67 -3.13 -6.76 -3.75
C PRO A 67 -2.29 -6.67 -5.03
N ARG A 68 -0.96 -6.79 -4.85
CA ARG A 68 0.03 -6.87 -5.93
C ARG A 68 0.96 -8.07 -5.74
N VAL A 69 1.34 -8.74 -6.82
CA VAL A 69 2.29 -9.86 -6.84
C VAL A 69 3.38 -9.65 -7.87
N LYS A 70 4.65 -9.81 -7.45
CA LYS A 70 5.81 -9.79 -8.32
C LYS A 70 5.87 -11.09 -9.12
N VAL A 71 5.87 -11.01 -10.46
CA VAL A 71 5.89 -12.19 -11.35
C VAL A 71 7.16 -12.29 -12.20
N GLU A 72 7.90 -11.19 -12.34
CA GLU A 72 9.21 -11.15 -13.00
C GLU A 72 10.08 -10.06 -12.37
N GLY A 73 11.39 -10.28 -12.27
CA GLY A 73 12.35 -9.37 -11.62
C GLY A 73 12.75 -9.82 -10.22
N ALA A 74 13.69 -9.10 -9.61
CA ALA A 74 14.16 -9.38 -8.26
C ALA A 74 13.14 -8.94 -7.19
N GLY A 75 13.24 -9.54 -6.00
CA GLY A 75 12.43 -9.16 -4.85
C GLY A 75 10.96 -9.56 -4.92
N GLN A 76 10.17 -8.87 -4.12
CA GLN A 76 8.74 -9.07 -3.93
C GLN A 76 8.09 -7.74 -3.55
N VAL A 77 6.76 -7.65 -3.67
CA VAL A 77 6.01 -6.51 -3.14
C VAL A 77 6.12 -6.52 -1.61
N PHE A 78 6.27 -5.35 -1.02
CA PHE A 78 6.57 -5.14 0.42
C PHE A 78 7.92 -5.75 0.85
N PRO A 79 9.02 -5.37 0.16
CA PRO A 79 10.36 -5.86 0.46
C PRO A 79 10.80 -5.45 1.88
N GLY A 80 11.64 -6.29 2.50
CA GLY A 80 12.13 -6.08 3.88
C GLY A 80 11.18 -6.48 5.00
N LEU A 81 9.88 -6.71 4.72
CA LEU A 81 8.94 -7.25 5.71
C LEU A 81 8.81 -8.78 5.67
N PHE A 82 8.73 -9.35 4.48
CA PHE A 82 8.55 -10.80 4.29
C PHE A 82 9.79 -11.48 3.71
N GLY A 83 10.97 -11.01 4.08
CA GLY A 83 12.25 -11.46 3.54
C GLY A 83 13.25 -10.30 3.49
N ASN A 84 14.27 -10.44 2.65
CA ASN A 84 15.30 -9.41 2.50
C ASN A 84 14.74 -8.12 1.88
N ALA A 85 15.38 -7.00 2.20
CA ALA A 85 15.12 -5.70 1.58
C ALA A 85 15.80 -5.62 0.20
N GLU A 86 15.26 -6.37 -0.76
CA GLU A 86 15.70 -6.29 -2.16
C GLU A 86 15.06 -5.09 -2.84
N MET A 87 15.84 -4.38 -3.67
CA MET A 87 15.37 -3.20 -4.40
C MET A 87 14.19 -3.56 -5.33
N ALA A 88 13.06 -2.89 -5.14
CA ALA A 88 11.84 -3.06 -5.93
C ALA A 88 11.85 -2.18 -7.18
N GLY A 89 10.79 -2.17 -7.97
CA GLY A 89 10.60 -1.18 -9.04
C GLY A 89 11.17 -1.55 -10.40
N SER A 90 11.53 -2.82 -10.64
CA SER A 90 11.89 -3.34 -11.97
C SER A 90 11.34 -4.73 -12.24
N GLY A 91 10.96 -5.04 -13.48
CA GLY A 91 10.32 -6.30 -13.87
C GLY A 91 8.82 -6.15 -14.00
N LYS A 92 8.05 -7.19 -13.65
CA LYS A 92 6.60 -7.24 -13.85
C LYS A 92 5.87 -7.54 -12.55
N THR A 93 4.84 -6.75 -12.26
CA THR A 93 4.01 -6.89 -11.06
C THR A 93 2.55 -6.92 -11.48
N ASN A 94 1.87 -8.02 -11.18
CA ASN A 94 0.43 -8.17 -11.39
C ASN A 94 -0.33 -7.46 -10.27
N VAL A 95 -1.42 -6.77 -10.60
CA VAL A 95 -2.24 -5.96 -9.68
C VAL A 95 -3.69 -6.41 -9.77
N LEU A 96 -4.32 -6.77 -8.65
CA LEU A 96 -5.76 -7.03 -8.58
C LEU A 96 -6.51 -5.70 -8.46
N LYS A 97 -6.78 -5.08 -9.61
CA LYS A 97 -7.32 -3.72 -9.68
C LYS A 97 -8.83 -3.72 -9.42
N GLY A 98 -9.28 -2.79 -8.57
CA GLY A 98 -10.70 -2.65 -8.19
C GLY A 98 -11.07 -3.34 -6.88
N MET A 99 -10.13 -4.04 -6.24
CA MET A 99 -10.30 -4.57 -4.89
C MET A 99 -9.24 -4.07 -3.92
N THR A 100 -9.56 -4.16 -2.64
CA THR A 100 -8.70 -3.72 -1.54
C THR A 100 -8.80 -4.67 -0.35
N ILE A 101 -7.72 -4.78 0.41
CA ILE A 101 -7.71 -5.38 1.74
C ILE A 101 -7.74 -4.25 2.76
N LEU A 102 -8.73 -4.25 3.65
CA LEU A 102 -8.86 -3.25 4.71
C LEU A 102 -8.51 -3.87 6.06
N THR A 103 -7.64 -3.23 6.83
CA THR A 103 -7.49 -3.56 8.24
C THR A 103 -8.34 -2.64 9.09
N VAL A 104 -9.07 -3.22 10.03
CA VAL A 104 -10.02 -2.52 10.89
C VAL A 104 -9.81 -3.00 12.32
N GLY A 105 -9.92 -2.10 13.29
CA GLY A 105 -9.81 -2.49 14.70
C GLY A 105 -9.55 -1.31 15.61
N LYS A 106 -10.02 -1.41 16.85
CA LYS A 106 -9.86 -0.33 17.83
C LYS A 106 -8.47 -0.38 18.46
N ILE A 107 -7.60 0.58 18.10
CA ILE A 107 -6.20 0.63 18.59
C ILE A 107 -6.04 1.64 19.73
N VAL A 108 -6.10 2.95 19.42
CA VAL A 108 -5.86 4.03 20.41
C VAL A 108 -6.80 5.22 20.24
N GLY A 109 -7.18 5.84 21.36
CA GLY A 109 -7.85 7.15 21.37
C GLY A 109 -9.17 7.21 20.61
N PHE A 110 -9.46 8.39 20.06
CA PHE A 110 -10.61 8.63 19.18
C PHE A 110 -10.45 7.81 17.90
N GLN A 111 -11.45 6.98 17.59
CA GLN A 111 -11.38 6.03 16.49
C GLN A 111 -11.94 6.67 15.21
N GLU A 112 -11.04 7.26 14.43
CA GLU A 112 -11.33 7.79 13.09
C GLU A 112 -11.14 6.72 12.00
N GLY A 113 -11.33 7.12 10.73
CA GLY A 113 -11.18 6.24 9.57
C GLY A 113 -12.49 5.57 9.22
N ILE A 114 -13.39 6.35 8.65
CA ILE A 114 -14.72 5.92 8.23
C ILE A 114 -14.72 5.76 6.72
N ILE A 115 -15.20 4.62 6.25
CA ILE A 115 -15.56 4.42 4.84
C ILE A 115 -17.04 4.09 4.81
N ASP A 116 -17.83 5.02 4.27
CA ASP A 116 -19.23 4.75 3.91
C ASP A 116 -19.26 4.11 2.53
N MET A 117 -19.94 2.96 2.41
CA MET A 117 -20.04 2.24 1.13
C MET A 117 -21.25 2.68 0.31
N SER A 118 -22.16 3.44 0.91
CA SER A 118 -23.32 4.06 0.28
C SER A 118 -23.69 5.38 0.98
N GLY A 119 -24.61 6.14 0.37
CA GLY A 119 -25.00 7.46 0.86
C GLY A 119 -23.93 8.54 0.62
N PRO A 120 -24.13 9.75 1.16
CA PRO A 120 -23.28 10.92 0.84
C PRO A 120 -21.81 10.76 1.22
N GLY A 121 -21.50 9.99 2.26
CA GLY A 121 -20.12 9.75 2.69
C GLY A 121 -19.30 8.94 1.69
N ALA A 122 -19.95 8.13 0.85
CA ALA A 122 -19.28 7.28 -0.12
C ALA A 122 -18.50 8.08 -1.18
N ASP A 123 -18.93 9.29 -1.53
CA ASP A 123 -18.26 10.08 -2.56
C ASP A 123 -16.96 10.74 -2.08
N PHE A 124 -16.68 10.73 -0.77
CA PHE A 124 -15.49 11.33 -0.17
C PHE A 124 -14.32 10.36 0.01
N THR A 125 -14.46 9.11 -0.44
CA THR A 125 -13.40 8.12 -0.34
C THR A 125 -13.33 7.26 -1.60
N PRO A 126 -12.13 6.99 -2.14
CA PRO A 126 -11.99 6.10 -3.30
C PRO A 126 -12.39 4.65 -2.97
N PHE A 127 -12.31 4.26 -1.70
CA PHE A 127 -12.53 2.89 -1.25
C PHE A 127 -14.02 2.49 -1.21
N SER A 128 -14.94 3.44 -1.33
CA SER A 128 -16.36 3.13 -1.55
C SER A 128 -16.61 2.55 -2.95
N LYS A 129 -15.67 2.74 -3.88
CA LYS A 129 -15.75 2.28 -5.26
C LYS A 129 -14.95 0.99 -5.50
N THR A 130 -14.33 0.43 -4.46
CA THR A 130 -13.61 -0.86 -4.51
C THR A 130 -14.41 -1.96 -3.82
N ILE A 131 -14.12 -3.22 -4.17
CA ILE A 131 -14.59 -4.37 -3.41
C ILE A 131 -13.60 -4.62 -2.29
N ASN A 132 -14.06 -4.54 -1.05
CA ASN A 132 -13.21 -4.54 0.14
C ASN A 132 -13.28 -5.90 0.84
N LEU A 133 -12.14 -6.59 0.94
CA LEU A 133 -11.98 -7.69 1.90
C LEU A 133 -11.52 -7.09 3.23
N VAL A 134 -12.42 -7.09 4.20
CA VAL A 134 -12.24 -6.44 5.51
C VAL A 134 -11.69 -7.44 6.51
N ILE A 135 -10.64 -7.06 7.22
CA ILE A 135 -10.01 -7.84 8.28
C ILE A 135 -10.12 -7.05 9.57
N LEU A 136 -10.97 -7.54 10.47
CA LEU A 136 -11.15 -6.96 11.79
C LEU A 136 -10.39 -7.77 12.83
N GLY A 137 -9.49 -7.12 13.58
CA GLY A 137 -8.65 -7.79 14.57
C GLY A 137 -8.75 -7.17 15.97
N ASP A 138 -9.22 -7.95 16.94
CA ASP A 138 -9.27 -7.58 18.35
C ASP A 138 -8.13 -8.26 19.12
N LYS A 139 -7.45 -7.48 19.97
CA LYS A 139 -6.32 -7.96 20.78
C LYS A 139 -6.74 -8.83 21.96
N VAL A 140 -5.80 -9.63 22.44
CA VAL A 140 -5.86 -10.23 23.77
C VAL A 140 -5.82 -9.16 24.87
N GLU A 141 -6.32 -9.49 26.06
CA GLU A 141 -6.29 -8.60 27.22
C GLU A 141 -4.85 -8.23 27.61
N GLY A 142 -4.64 -6.98 28.04
CA GLY A 142 -3.34 -6.50 28.51
C GLY A 142 -2.29 -6.20 27.43
N LEU A 143 -2.55 -6.51 26.16
CA LEU A 143 -1.57 -6.24 25.08
C LEU A 143 -1.37 -4.73 24.88
N PRO A 144 -0.12 -4.22 24.86
CA PRO A 144 0.19 -2.82 24.57
C PRO A 144 -0.33 -2.36 23.21
N GLN A 145 -0.69 -1.08 23.06
CA GLN A 145 -1.37 -0.64 21.84
C GLN A 145 -0.51 -0.67 20.58
N HIS A 146 0.79 -0.42 20.70
CA HIS A 146 1.72 -0.51 19.57
C HIS A 146 1.92 -1.96 19.09
N GLU A 147 1.89 -2.93 20.00
CA GLU A 147 1.90 -4.35 19.62
C GLU A 147 0.59 -4.79 18.98
N HIS A 148 -0.55 -4.23 19.40
CA HIS A 148 -1.84 -4.45 18.75
C HIS A 148 -1.87 -3.86 17.33
N GLU A 149 -1.39 -2.63 17.16
CA GLU A 149 -1.21 -2.02 15.84
C GLU A 149 -0.41 -2.94 14.92
N GLU A 150 0.77 -3.37 15.38
CA GLU A 150 1.65 -4.21 14.59
C GLU A 150 0.97 -5.53 14.22
N ALA A 151 0.28 -6.18 15.16
CA ALA A 151 -0.44 -7.43 14.91
C ALA A 151 -1.52 -7.25 13.83
N VAL A 152 -2.30 -6.16 13.89
CA VAL A 152 -3.34 -5.85 12.89
C VAL A 152 -2.72 -5.52 11.53
N ARG A 153 -1.65 -4.73 11.49
CA ARG A 153 -0.91 -4.41 10.26
C ARG A 153 -0.34 -5.66 9.62
N MET A 154 0.27 -6.54 10.40
CA MET A 154 0.81 -7.81 9.90
C MET A 154 -0.29 -8.75 9.39
N ALA A 155 -1.47 -8.78 10.03
CA ALA A 155 -2.61 -9.54 9.52
C ALA A 155 -3.05 -9.02 8.12
N GLY A 156 -3.15 -7.70 7.95
CA GLY A 156 -3.46 -7.07 6.67
C GLY A 156 -2.45 -7.37 5.56
N LEU A 157 -1.16 -7.24 5.89
CA LEU A 157 -0.07 -7.51 4.95
C LEU A 157 0.00 -9.00 4.55
N LYS A 158 -0.17 -9.92 5.51
CA LYS A 158 -0.23 -11.37 5.25
C LYS A 158 -1.43 -11.72 4.36
N ALA A 159 -2.61 -11.17 4.64
CA ALA A 159 -3.79 -11.36 3.80
C ALA A 159 -3.58 -10.81 2.39
N THR A 160 -3.01 -9.61 2.28
CA THR A 160 -2.71 -9.00 0.99
C THR A 160 -1.80 -9.91 0.18
N ARG A 161 -0.71 -10.41 0.77
CA ARG A 161 0.18 -11.37 0.11
C ARG A 161 -0.56 -12.64 -0.33
N TYR A 162 -1.37 -13.23 0.56
CA TYR A 162 -2.15 -14.43 0.25
C TYR A 162 -3.07 -14.23 -0.96
N VAL A 163 -3.82 -13.12 -0.98
CA VAL A 163 -4.75 -12.79 -2.07
C VAL A 163 -3.99 -12.43 -3.36
N SER A 164 -2.88 -11.70 -3.26
CA SER A 164 -2.04 -11.34 -4.39
C SER A 164 -1.53 -12.56 -5.16
N GLU A 165 -1.17 -13.65 -4.47
CA GLU A 165 -0.65 -14.86 -5.11
C GLU A 165 -1.64 -15.50 -6.09
N LEU A 166 -2.95 -15.30 -5.90
CA LEU A 166 -3.98 -15.79 -6.81
C LEU A 166 -3.85 -15.18 -8.22
N ALA A 167 -3.22 -14.00 -8.33
CA ALA A 167 -2.97 -13.31 -9.58
C ALA A 167 -1.65 -13.71 -10.27
N ARG A 168 -0.79 -14.56 -9.68
CA ARG A 168 0.57 -14.80 -10.18
C ARG A 168 0.62 -15.25 -11.64
N ASN A 169 -0.28 -16.15 -12.02
CA ASN A 169 -0.35 -16.71 -13.37
C ASN A 169 -1.46 -16.07 -14.22
N ALA A 170 -2.08 -14.99 -13.73
CA ALA A 170 -3.17 -14.33 -14.42
C ALA A 170 -2.67 -13.56 -15.65
N VAL A 171 -3.50 -13.56 -16.70
CA VAL A 171 -3.32 -12.71 -17.87
C VAL A 171 -3.91 -11.33 -17.55
N PRO A 172 -3.16 -10.23 -17.71
CA PRO A 172 -3.67 -8.90 -17.42
C PRO A 172 -4.62 -8.39 -18.50
N ASP A 173 -5.59 -7.60 -18.06
CA ASP A 173 -6.48 -6.83 -18.93
C ASP A 173 -5.78 -5.57 -19.47
N GLN A 174 -4.85 -5.00 -18.69
CA GLN A 174 -4.10 -3.80 -19.05
C GLN A 174 -2.67 -3.88 -18.51
N THR A 175 -1.69 -3.46 -19.30
CA THR A 175 -0.31 -3.28 -18.86
C THR A 175 0.08 -1.81 -18.96
N MET A 176 0.61 -1.26 -17.88
CA MET A 176 1.25 0.05 -17.84
C MET A 176 2.75 -0.12 -17.69
N VAL A 177 3.54 0.62 -18.47
CA VAL A 177 5.00 0.52 -18.46
C VAL A 177 5.59 1.84 -17.97
N PHE A 178 6.42 1.75 -16.95
CA PHE A 178 7.14 2.89 -16.37
C PHE A 178 8.63 2.64 -16.50
N GLU A 179 9.36 3.66 -16.92
CA GLU A 179 10.81 3.60 -17.07
C GLU A 179 11.47 4.79 -16.40
N THR A 180 12.55 4.54 -15.68
CA THR A 180 13.48 5.56 -15.20
C THR A 180 14.89 5.08 -15.46
N LYS A 181 15.70 5.87 -16.17
CA LYS A 181 17.08 5.52 -16.52
C LYS A 181 18.01 5.69 -15.31
N PRO A 182 19.24 5.14 -15.35
CA PRO A 182 20.26 5.50 -14.38
C PRO A 182 20.38 7.02 -14.22
N LEU A 183 20.56 7.51 -12.99
CA LEU A 183 20.42 8.94 -12.65
C LEU A 183 21.09 9.91 -13.63
N ILE A 184 22.35 9.66 -14.01
CA ILE A 184 23.10 10.53 -14.94
C ILE A 184 22.48 10.52 -16.35
N GLU A 185 22.01 9.36 -16.81
CA GLU A 185 21.31 9.24 -18.09
C GLU A 185 19.94 9.93 -18.03
N GLN A 186 19.20 9.77 -16.92
CA GLN A 186 17.90 10.40 -16.71
C GLN A 186 18.01 11.93 -16.74
N ILE A 187 19.01 12.49 -16.06
CA ILE A 187 19.29 13.93 -16.05
C ILE A 187 19.54 14.47 -17.46
N ASN A 188 20.23 13.69 -18.30
CA ASN A 188 20.64 14.09 -19.64
C ASN A 188 19.63 13.74 -20.74
N GLN A 189 18.59 12.95 -20.45
CA GLN A 189 17.65 12.45 -21.46
C GLN A 189 16.90 13.57 -22.19
N TYR A 190 16.48 14.61 -21.46
CA TYR A 190 15.75 15.75 -22.00
C TYR A 190 16.42 17.06 -21.56
N PRO A 191 17.53 17.48 -22.21
CA PRO A 191 18.35 18.58 -21.73
C PRO A 191 17.63 19.94 -21.73
N GLY A 192 16.64 20.13 -22.62
CA GLY A 192 15.84 21.35 -22.73
C GLY A 192 14.63 21.43 -21.80
N LEU A 193 14.31 20.38 -21.03
CA LEU A 193 13.19 20.37 -20.09
C LEU A 193 13.64 20.64 -18.65
N PRO A 194 12.79 21.26 -17.81
CA PRO A 194 13.08 21.45 -16.39
C PRO A 194 13.21 20.10 -15.69
N LYS A 195 14.24 19.96 -14.86
CA LYS A 195 14.53 18.73 -14.10
C LYS A 195 13.74 18.78 -12.80
N ILE A 196 12.88 17.80 -12.58
CA ILE A 196 11.96 17.76 -11.45
C ILE A 196 12.28 16.57 -10.56
N VAL A 197 12.44 16.83 -9.27
CA VAL A 197 12.54 15.83 -8.20
C VAL A 197 11.38 16.04 -7.26
N TYR A 198 10.69 14.98 -6.87
CA TYR A 198 9.60 15.03 -5.90
C TYR A 198 10.14 14.73 -4.49
N VAL A 199 10.09 15.72 -3.60
CA VAL A 199 10.39 15.51 -2.18
C VAL A 199 9.14 14.92 -1.52
N TYR A 200 9.21 13.63 -1.16
CA TYR A 200 8.10 12.88 -0.59
C TYR A 200 8.29 12.74 0.92
N MET A 201 7.67 13.64 1.67
CA MET A 201 7.65 13.58 3.13
C MET A 201 6.71 12.48 3.61
N LEU A 202 7.26 11.51 4.34
CA LEU A 202 6.54 10.39 4.92
C LEU A 202 6.22 10.69 6.38
N GLN A 203 4.94 10.61 6.74
CA GLN A 203 4.47 10.88 8.09
C GLN A 203 5.11 9.87 9.06
N THR A 204 6.06 10.35 9.87
CA THR A 204 6.81 9.52 10.81
C THR A 204 7.08 10.24 12.14
N GLN A 205 6.00 10.65 12.81
CA GLN A 205 6.02 11.65 13.90
C GLN A 205 6.03 11.07 15.32
N GLY A 206 6.11 9.75 15.47
CA GLY A 206 6.13 9.09 16.77
C GLY A 206 5.41 7.75 16.74
N LEU A 207 5.24 7.15 17.92
CA LEU A 207 4.61 5.83 18.05
C LEU A 207 3.21 5.83 17.41
N MET A 208 2.93 4.84 16.55
CA MET A 208 1.67 4.70 15.79
C MET A 208 1.42 5.77 14.71
N HIS A 209 2.43 6.60 14.43
CA HIS A 209 2.55 7.43 13.24
C HIS A 209 3.80 6.97 12.49
N ASP A 210 3.84 5.70 12.13
CA ASP A 210 5.00 5.06 11.54
C ASP A 210 4.78 4.83 10.06
N THR A 211 5.78 5.14 9.25
CA THR A 211 5.83 4.78 7.83
C THR A 211 7.11 4.01 7.59
N TYR A 212 7.01 2.91 6.84
CA TYR A 212 8.11 1.98 6.62
C TYR A 212 8.58 2.08 5.19
N LEU A 213 9.89 2.26 5.00
CA LEU A 213 10.58 2.16 3.73
C LEU A 213 11.41 0.87 3.73
N TYR A 214 11.11 -0.07 2.83
CA TYR A 214 11.77 -1.38 2.78
C TYR A 214 11.75 -2.11 4.15
N GLY A 215 10.63 -2.01 4.87
CA GLY A 215 10.45 -2.58 6.22
C GLY A 215 11.15 -1.82 7.36
N LEU A 216 11.95 -0.79 7.06
CA LEU A 216 12.60 0.06 8.05
C LEU A 216 11.75 1.29 8.35
N ASP A 217 11.53 1.56 9.64
CA ASP A 217 10.90 2.81 10.10
C ASP A 217 11.70 4.02 9.62
N VAL A 218 11.03 4.92 8.88
CA VAL A 218 11.64 6.10 8.23
C VAL A 218 12.22 7.09 9.23
N LYS A 219 11.86 7.04 10.52
CA LYS A 219 12.55 7.81 11.58
C LYS A 219 14.06 7.54 11.65
N LYS A 220 14.51 6.42 11.09
CA LYS A 220 15.90 5.95 11.19
C LYS A 220 16.75 6.26 9.95
N ILE A 221 16.19 6.96 8.95
CA ILE A 221 16.91 7.26 7.71
C ILE A 221 17.09 8.77 7.51
N LEU A 222 18.14 9.11 6.77
CA LEU A 222 18.30 10.44 6.18
C LEU A 222 17.48 10.54 4.88
N PRO A 223 17.25 11.75 4.34
CA PRO A 223 16.66 11.91 3.02
C PRO A 223 17.35 11.01 2.00
N THR A 224 16.57 10.17 1.32
CA THR A 224 17.08 9.10 0.46
C THR A 224 16.45 9.22 -0.92
N PHE A 225 17.28 9.18 -1.96
CA PHE A 225 16.80 9.13 -3.34
C PHE A 225 16.27 7.73 -3.65
N LEU A 226 15.10 7.67 -4.29
CA LEU A 226 14.47 6.48 -4.82
C LEU A 226 14.09 6.70 -6.29
N TYR A 227 14.12 5.62 -7.07
CA TYR A 227 13.40 5.59 -8.33
C TYR A 227 11.89 5.58 -8.06
N PRO A 228 11.09 6.33 -8.83
CA PRO A 228 9.65 6.42 -8.56
C PRO A 228 8.93 5.07 -8.64
N THR A 229 9.42 4.15 -9.48
CA THR A 229 8.88 2.80 -9.62
C THR A 229 9.05 1.94 -8.37
N GLU A 230 10.01 2.24 -7.48
CA GLU A 230 10.14 1.55 -6.20
C GLU A 230 8.92 1.77 -5.31
N VAL A 231 8.39 3.00 -5.29
CA VAL A 231 7.19 3.36 -4.54
C VAL A 231 5.98 2.60 -5.07
N MET A 232 5.84 2.55 -6.41
CA MET A 232 4.77 1.80 -7.08
C MET A 232 4.90 0.29 -6.83
N ASP A 233 6.09 -0.22 -6.58
CA ASP A 233 6.32 -1.67 -6.37
C ASP A 233 6.38 -2.05 -4.89
N GLY A 234 5.84 -1.20 -4.01
CA GLY A 234 5.58 -1.52 -2.61
C GLY A 234 6.73 -1.23 -1.65
N ALA A 235 7.68 -0.36 -2.01
CA ALA A 235 8.75 0.04 -1.11
C ALA A 235 8.24 0.76 0.16
N ILE A 236 7.06 1.37 0.13
CA ILE A 236 6.50 2.18 1.23
C ILE A 236 5.21 1.57 1.76
N ILE A 237 5.11 1.42 3.08
CA ILE A 237 3.92 0.89 3.78
C ILE A 237 3.56 1.80 4.95
N SER A 238 2.26 1.99 5.16
CA SER A 238 1.74 2.80 6.25
C SER A 238 1.52 1.98 7.52
N GLY A 239 2.00 2.50 8.66
CA GLY A 239 1.63 2.10 10.02
C GLY A 239 0.96 3.24 10.79
N ASN A 240 0.39 4.22 10.07
CA ASN A 240 -0.24 5.40 10.67
C ASN A 240 -1.66 5.06 11.18
N CYS A 241 -1.90 5.14 12.49
CA CYS A 241 -3.11 4.60 13.13
C CYS A 241 -3.94 5.59 13.96
N VAL A 242 -3.54 6.86 14.02
CA VAL A 242 -4.16 7.88 14.89
C VAL A 242 -5.18 8.75 14.14
N SER A 243 -4.74 9.71 13.33
CA SER A 243 -5.64 10.62 12.59
C SER A 243 -5.87 10.13 11.17
N ALA A 244 -7.12 9.91 10.78
CA ALA A 244 -7.42 9.39 9.45
C ALA A 244 -7.31 10.44 8.35
N CYS A 245 -7.56 11.72 8.66
CA CYS A 245 -7.45 12.82 7.70
C CYS A 245 -6.00 13.15 7.32
N ASP A 246 -5.03 12.80 8.16
CA ASP A 246 -3.64 13.23 8.01
C ASP A 246 -2.74 12.15 7.39
N LYS A 247 -3.27 10.93 7.13
CA LYS A 247 -2.46 9.79 6.70
C LYS A 247 -2.66 9.39 5.25
N ASN A 248 -1.58 8.89 4.66
CA ASN A 248 -1.62 8.07 3.47
C ASN A 248 -1.71 6.59 3.86
N THR A 249 -2.56 5.83 3.17
CA THR A 249 -2.65 4.38 3.30
C THR A 249 -1.58 3.74 2.41
N THR A 250 -1.28 2.45 2.62
CA THR A 250 -0.40 1.71 1.71
C THR A 250 -0.92 1.76 0.27
N TYR A 251 -2.24 1.75 0.07
CA TYR A 251 -2.86 1.95 -1.24
C TYR A 251 -2.49 3.30 -1.86
N HIS A 252 -2.54 4.39 -1.08
CA HIS A 252 -2.15 5.73 -1.55
C HIS A 252 -0.66 5.80 -1.91
N HIS A 253 0.21 5.10 -1.17
CA HIS A 253 1.63 5.00 -1.53
C HIS A 253 1.82 4.23 -2.86
N LEU A 254 1.17 3.08 -3.01
CA LEU A 254 1.23 2.24 -4.22
C LEU A 254 0.67 2.92 -5.48
N ASN A 255 -0.27 3.86 -5.30
CA ASN A 255 -0.96 4.60 -6.36
C ASN A 255 -0.77 6.12 -6.15
N ASN A 256 0.47 6.56 -5.90
CA ASN A 256 0.76 7.94 -5.58
C ASN A 256 0.45 8.85 -6.79
N PRO A 257 -0.54 9.76 -6.69
CA PRO A 257 -0.99 10.56 -7.83
C PRO A 257 0.06 11.56 -8.32
N VAL A 258 0.94 12.03 -7.42
CA VAL A 258 2.03 12.94 -7.80
C VAL A 258 3.05 12.21 -8.67
N ILE A 259 3.40 10.97 -8.32
CA ILE A 259 4.31 10.14 -9.13
C ILE A 259 3.67 9.83 -10.49
N ASP A 260 2.39 9.45 -10.51
CA ASP A 260 1.67 9.14 -11.75
C ASP A 260 1.60 10.35 -12.69
N ASP A 261 1.25 11.53 -12.17
CA ASP A 261 1.18 12.77 -12.96
C ASP A 261 2.57 13.21 -13.46
N LEU A 262 3.62 13.04 -12.66
CA LEU A 262 4.99 13.34 -13.06
C LEU A 262 5.47 12.41 -14.18
N PHE A 263 5.13 11.11 -14.14
CA PHE A 263 5.36 10.21 -15.26
C PHE A 263 4.58 10.60 -16.51
N ALA A 264 3.30 10.99 -16.37
CA ALA A 264 2.47 11.40 -17.50
C ALA A 264 3.00 12.63 -18.24
N ARG A 265 3.74 13.50 -17.52
CA ARG A 265 4.35 14.74 -18.01
C ARG A 265 5.82 14.61 -18.43
N HIS A 266 6.49 13.54 -18.00
CA HIS A 266 7.88 13.25 -18.33
C HIS A 266 8.12 13.20 -19.85
N GLY A 267 9.13 13.95 -20.32
CA GLY A 267 9.49 14.05 -21.74
C GLY A 267 8.59 14.97 -22.56
N LYS A 268 7.54 15.56 -21.97
CA LYS A 268 6.63 16.49 -22.64
C LYS A 268 6.94 17.93 -22.25
N ASP A 269 6.81 18.24 -20.97
CA ASP A 269 7.02 19.58 -20.41
C ASP A 269 7.95 19.59 -19.18
N LEU A 270 8.35 18.41 -18.70
CA LEU A 270 9.33 18.23 -17.64
C LEU A 270 10.19 16.97 -17.84
N ASN A 271 11.35 16.94 -17.17
CA ASN A 271 12.19 15.77 -17.01
C ASN A 271 12.08 15.27 -15.55
N PHE A 272 11.25 14.27 -15.30
CA PHE A 272 11.11 13.66 -13.97
C PHE A 272 12.34 12.82 -13.65
N ILE A 273 13.07 13.21 -12.62
CA ILE A 273 14.37 12.61 -12.26
C ILE A 273 14.19 11.49 -11.24
N GLY A 274 13.30 11.66 -10.27
CA GLY A 274 13.09 10.69 -9.20
C GLY A 274 12.40 11.27 -7.98
N VAL A 275 12.38 10.48 -6.92
CA VAL A 275 11.75 10.81 -5.64
C VAL A 275 12.84 10.90 -4.58
N VAL A 276 12.74 11.87 -3.67
CA VAL A 276 13.54 11.90 -2.45
C VAL A 276 12.59 11.71 -1.29
N VAL A 277 12.64 10.54 -0.66
CA VAL A 277 11.86 10.27 0.55
C VAL A 277 12.55 10.86 1.76
N THR A 278 11.77 11.44 2.66
CA THR A 278 12.28 12.01 3.92
C THR A 278 11.24 11.89 5.01
N ASN A 279 11.65 12.01 6.27
CA ASN A 279 10.74 12.07 7.39
C ASN A 279 10.05 13.45 7.47
N GLU A 280 8.76 13.47 7.75
CA GLU A 280 8.03 14.66 8.22
C GLU A 280 8.40 15.00 9.69
N ASN A 281 9.62 15.49 9.89
CA ASN A 281 10.16 15.78 11.22
C ASN A 281 9.36 16.87 11.96
N VAL A 282 9.10 16.64 13.26
CA VAL A 282 8.38 17.60 14.13
C VAL A 282 9.29 18.55 14.90
N THR A 283 10.58 18.23 15.05
CA THR A 283 11.55 19.08 15.77
C THR A 283 12.37 19.92 14.79
N LEU A 284 12.81 21.12 15.22
CA LEU A 284 13.69 21.97 14.40
C LEU A 284 15.04 21.29 14.12
N LEU A 285 15.64 20.67 15.14
CA LEU A 285 16.94 20.01 15.02
C LEU A 285 16.90 18.89 13.97
N ASP A 286 15.84 18.09 13.95
CA ASP A 286 15.70 17.02 12.96
C ASP A 286 15.42 17.56 11.56
N LYS A 287 14.72 18.70 11.43
CA LYS A 287 14.55 19.41 10.14
C LYS A 287 15.90 19.87 9.60
N GLU A 288 16.74 20.51 10.44
CA GLU A 288 18.09 20.94 10.04
C GLU A 288 18.98 19.74 9.65
N ARG A 289 18.90 18.63 10.41
CA ARG A 289 19.65 17.39 10.10
C ARG A 289 19.22 16.75 8.77
N SER A 290 17.99 16.98 8.34
CA SER A 290 17.38 16.33 7.16
C SER A 290 17.20 17.31 5.98
N SER A 291 17.79 18.50 6.05
CA SER A 291 17.75 19.52 4.99
C SER A 291 18.90 19.39 4.00
#